data_AF-A0A355CFG7-F1
#
_entry.id   AF-A0A355CFG7-F1
#
_cell.length_a   1.000
_cell.length_b   1.000
_cell.length_c   1.000
_cell.angle_alpha   90.00
_cell.angle_beta   90.00
_cell.angle_gamma   90.00
#
_symmetry.space_group_name_H-M   'P 1'
#
loop_
_entity.id
_entity.type
_entity.pdbx_description
1 polymer ?
#
loop_
_entity_poly.entity_id
_entity_poly.type
_entity_poly.pdbx_seq_one_letter_code
_entity_poly.pdbx_strand_id
1 'polypeptide(L)'
;KIKWINSEVAYKIKVEVTEPISDISIPQIFDRLCCTIQLEGVKLGIVELPVCDGMVAGVVLADAIAAKFAWPILQRFFQHRAWESIHELSESSLSRLHRKLEWREFLQEIWDCPISSSDYFSNPNLTIDEASIISLTQDLIAVEVSEELPNIQVDFSEIDVLVKVGGVAIGIVTVAVDNNFVSAQQLRWTITQYTNFELCVAAVREALLGKPLNGKMSLRSHLAASAQQMANAPERLNAAGSEGIYPQNAVIFGRCERAIGTSASRRAALPVAALRELAEAATIAGEPIMQIPLDNELPKQVIYAPEIMARKSPYKAVSQLTETQVFHNQTVNQKLPIFAYRRISPNGLNAINPQVFEQQLQRLKNKGYYSVSWSSLQSAKLTKTPLPGKPILLTFDGGYCDFFNSAFPLLKRLDFTATIFLVAESIGKTNSWEKADSEELQLMGWPEILQLRDAGFEIGSMSATYQPLTGLSPTEIVREGAKSRAILQRGLGKPVKCFAYPYGNVDEIVKHLIGAIGYTYGVSYGSKFSSFDDSLLSLPRIQVTAKNLWQLSL
;
A
#
# COMPACT_ATOMS: atom_id res chain seq x y z
N LYS A 1 -22.34 -6.67 -21.20
CA LYS A 1 -22.50 -8.10 -21.59
C LYS A 1 -22.24 -8.97 -20.37
N ILE A 2 -23.20 -9.81 -19.96
CA ILE A 2 -23.06 -10.73 -18.80
C ILE A 2 -22.16 -11.89 -19.21
N LYS A 3 -21.07 -12.15 -18.48
CA LYS A 3 -20.27 -13.39 -18.61
C LYS A 3 -19.57 -13.70 -17.29
N TRP A 4 -19.78 -14.92 -16.82
CA TRP A 4 -19.20 -15.52 -15.62
C TRP A 4 -17.67 -15.40 -15.58
N ILE A 5 -17.13 -14.96 -14.44
CA ILE A 5 -15.72 -15.12 -14.06
C ILE A 5 -15.75 -15.89 -12.75
N ASN A 6 -15.16 -17.09 -12.69
CA ASN A 6 -15.11 -17.92 -11.47
C ASN A 6 -16.48 -18.13 -10.79
N SER A 7 -17.55 -18.31 -11.57
CA SER A 7 -18.94 -18.46 -11.08
C SER A 7 -19.59 -17.19 -10.50
N GLU A 8 -18.97 -16.01 -10.68
CA GLU A 8 -19.52 -14.72 -10.24
C GLU A 8 -19.87 -13.78 -11.40
N VAL A 9 -20.87 -12.94 -11.17
CA VAL A 9 -21.49 -12.03 -12.15
C VAL A 9 -20.77 -10.68 -12.06
N ALA A 10 -19.95 -10.35 -13.06
CA ALA A 10 -19.21 -9.08 -13.14
C ALA A 10 -19.75 -8.17 -14.27
N TYR A 11 -19.85 -6.87 -13.98
CA TYR A 11 -20.19 -5.86 -14.98
C TYR A 11 -18.95 -5.56 -15.82
N LYS A 12 -19.04 -5.71 -17.14
CA LYS A 12 -17.89 -5.59 -18.05
C LYS A 12 -18.01 -4.36 -18.93
N ILE A 13 -16.99 -3.51 -18.88
CA ILE A 13 -16.87 -2.33 -19.74
C ILE A 13 -15.50 -2.28 -20.42
N LYS A 14 -15.37 -1.37 -21.39
CA LYS A 14 -14.09 -0.96 -21.96
C LYS A 14 -13.83 0.49 -21.56
N VAL A 15 -12.58 0.80 -21.29
CA VAL A 15 -12.15 2.15 -20.90
C VAL A 15 -10.95 2.51 -21.76
N GLU A 16 -11.07 3.57 -22.54
CA GLU A 16 -9.96 4.17 -23.28
C GLU A 16 -9.26 5.18 -22.38
N VAL A 17 -7.96 4.99 -22.13
CA VAL A 17 -7.22 5.85 -21.19
C VAL A 17 -7.00 7.27 -21.72
N THR A 18 -7.14 7.47 -23.03
CA THR A 18 -7.01 8.78 -23.68
C THR A 18 -8.32 9.57 -23.76
N GLU A 19 -9.42 9.04 -23.23
CA GLU A 19 -10.75 9.67 -23.16
C GLU A 19 -11.15 9.94 -21.70
N PRO A 20 -11.98 10.97 -21.42
CA PRO A 20 -12.40 11.30 -20.05
C PRO A 20 -12.91 10.09 -19.26
N ILE A 21 -12.34 9.87 -18.07
CA ILE A 21 -12.72 8.77 -17.18
C ILE A 21 -13.79 9.28 -16.21
N SER A 22 -15.04 8.92 -16.50
CA SER A 22 -16.22 9.32 -15.71
C SER A 22 -16.64 8.25 -14.70
N ASP A 23 -17.51 8.65 -13.77
CA ASP A 23 -18.21 7.72 -12.87
C ASP A 23 -19.04 6.70 -13.66
N ILE A 24 -19.08 5.47 -13.15
CA ILE A 24 -19.77 4.36 -13.80
C ILE A 24 -20.88 3.88 -12.88
N SER A 25 -22.13 4.15 -13.26
CA SER A 25 -23.31 3.58 -12.62
C SER A 25 -23.52 2.13 -13.05
N ILE A 26 -23.70 1.24 -12.09
CA ILE A 26 -23.74 -0.21 -12.29
C ILE A 26 -25.04 -0.75 -11.66
N PRO A 27 -25.77 -1.64 -12.35
CA PRO A 27 -26.94 -2.28 -11.77
C PRO A 27 -26.60 -3.02 -10.46
N GLN A 28 -27.46 -2.90 -9.45
CA GLN A 28 -27.24 -3.44 -8.10
C GLN A 28 -27.03 -4.97 -8.02
N ILE A 29 -27.23 -5.70 -9.11
CA ILE A 29 -26.97 -7.14 -9.19
C ILE A 29 -25.48 -7.49 -9.36
N PHE A 30 -24.62 -6.49 -9.58
CA PHE A 30 -23.19 -6.69 -9.78
C PHE A 30 -22.40 -6.08 -8.62
N ASP A 31 -21.61 -6.91 -7.93
CA ASP A 31 -20.69 -6.46 -6.88
C ASP A 31 -19.27 -6.23 -7.41
N ARG A 32 -19.05 -6.50 -8.70
CA ARG A 32 -17.73 -6.43 -9.36
C ARG A 32 -17.80 -5.72 -10.69
N LEU A 33 -16.89 -4.77 -10.89
CA LEU A 33 -16.60 -4.14 -12.17
C LEU A 33 -15.32 -4.76 -12.75
N CYS A 34 -15.38 -5.18 -14.01
CA CYS A 34 -14.24 -5.69 -14.76
C CYS A 34 -14.04 -4.82 -16.02
N CYS A 35 -13.04 -3.96 -15.97
CA CYS A 35 -12.71 -3.01 -17.03
C CYS A 35 -11.63 -3.58 -17.94
N THR A 36 -11.93 -3.71 -19.23
CA THR A 36 -10.87 -3.89 -20.23
C THR A 36 -10.28 -2.53 -20.55
N ILE A 37 -9.02 -2.31 -20.17
CA ILE A 37 -8.33 -1.04 -20.38
C ILE A 37 -7.69 -1.04 -21.76
N GLN A 38 -7.93 0.02 -22.52
CA GLN A 38 -7.39 0.24 -23.85
C GLN A 38 -6.53 1.50 -23.87
N LEU A 39 -5.51 1.48 -24.73
CA LEU A 39 -4.66 2.61 -25.07
C LEU A 39 -4.67 2.77 -26.58
N GLU A 40 -5.31 3.83 -27.05
CA GLU A 40 -5.52 4.14 -28.47
C GLU A 40 -6.13 2.95 -29.23
N GLY A 41 -7.16 2.34 -28.64
CA GLY A 41 -7.90 1.20 -29.19
C GLY A 41 -7.27 -0.17 -28.93
N VAL A 42 -6.02 -0.24 -28.44
CA VAL A 42 -5.33 -1.52 -28.19
C VAL A 42 -5.44 -1.92 -26.71
N LYS A 43 -5.74 -3.18 -26.43
CA LYS A 43 -5.92 -3.68 -25.06
C LYS A 43 -4.59 -3.65 -24.26
N LEU A 44 -4.57 -2.88 -23.18
CA LEU A 44 -3.50 -2.89 -22.17
C LEU A 44 -3.66 -4.04 -21.17
N GLY A 45 -4.90 -4.31 -20.73
CA GLY A 45 -5.15 -5.33 -19.73
C GLY A 45 -6.53 -5.20 -19.08
N ILE A 46 -6.65 -5.72 -17.86
CA ILE A 46 -7.90 -5.73 -17.10
C ILE A 46 -7.67 -5.08 -15.73
N VAL A 47 -8.60 -4.23 -15.29
CA VAL A 47 -8.72 -3.73 -13.91
C VAL A 47 -10.02 -4.26 -13.34
N GLU A 48 -9.97 -4.74 -12.10
CA GLU A 48 -11.13 -5.21 -11.34
C GLU A 48 -11.30 -4.35 -10.09
N LEU A 49 -12.53 -3.89 -9.84
CA LEU A 49 -12.87 -3.03 -8.71
C LEU A 49 -14.19 -3.46 -8.08
N PRO A 50 -14.35 -3.31 -6.74
CA PRO A 50 -15.63 -3.50 -6.08
C PRO A 50 -16.65 -2.51 -6.61
N VAL A 51 -17.90 -2.94 -6.68
CA VAL A 51 -19.03 -2.05 -6.87
C VAL A 51 -19.62 -1.77 -5.49
N CYS A 52 -19.57 -0.53 -5.06
CA CYS A 52 -20.18 -0.10 -3.80
C CYS A 52 -21.34 0.84 -4.13
N ASP A 53 -22.51 0.57 -3.54
CA ASP A 53 -23.70 1.40 -3.67
C ASP A 53 -24.12 1.66 -5.15
N GLY A 54 -23.84 0.69 -6.03
CA GLY A 54 -24.21 0.73 -7.45
C GLY A 54 -23.34 1.63 -8.32
N MET A 55 -22.12 1.98 -7.88
CA MET A 55 -21.22 2.86 -8.64
C MET A 55 -19.74 2.46 -8.48
N VAL A 56 -18.93 2.84 -9.47
CA VAL A 56 -17.47 3.02 -9.32
C VAL A 56 -17.11 4.43 -9.75
N ALA A 57 -16.50 5.20 -8.86
CA ALA A 57 -16.09 6.57 -9.13
C ALA A 57 -14.93 6.62 -10.16
N GLY A 58 -14.97 7.59 -11.07
CA GLY A 58 -13.97 7.77 -12.12
C GLY A 58 -12.57 7.98 -11.54
N VAL A 59 -12.46 8.70 -10.42
CA VAL A 59 -11.19 8.94 -9.70
C VAL A 59 -10.59 7.66 -9.11
N VAL A 60 -11.41 6.68 -8.69
CA VAL A 60 -10.96 5.37 -8.20
C VAL A 60 -10.50 4.51 -9.37
N LEU A 61 -11.26 4.53 -10.47
CA LEU A 61 -10.88 3.82 -11.69
C LEU A 61 -9.56 4.37 -12.29
N ALA A 62 -9.41 5.69 -12.35
CA ALA A 62 -8.19 6.34 -12.83
C ALA A 62 -6.97 5.96 -11.96
N ASP A 63 -7.12 5.97 -10.63
CA ASP A 63 -6.04 5.55 -9.72
C ASP A 63 -5.67 4.06 -9.93
N ALA A 64 -6.66 3.19 -10.08
CA ALA A 64 -6.44 1.77 -10.35
C ALA A 64 -5.78 1.50 -11.73
N ILE A 65 -6.15 2.26 -12.76
CA ILE A 65 -5.51 2.20 -14.08
C ILE A 65 -4.06 2.66 -13.99
N ALA A 66 -3.80 3.82 -13.35
CA ALA A 66 -2.45 4.34 -13.19
C ALA A 66 -1.57 3.37 -12.40
N ALA A 67 -2.07 2.84 -11.27
CA ALA A 67 -1.34 1.88 -10.45
C ALA A 67 -0.92 0.61 -11.21
N LYS A 68 -1.71 0.19 -12.20
CA LYS A 68 -1.47 -1.04 -12.97
C LYS A 68 -0.72 -0.81 -14.29
N PHE A 69 -0.92 0.35 -14.93
CA PHE A 69 -0.49 0.59 -16.32
C PHE A 69 0.29 1.90 -16.52
N ALA A 70 0.80 2.53 -15.45
CA ALA A 70 1.56 3.77 -15.57
C ALA A 70 2.69 3.69 -16.62
N TRP A 71 3.53 2.64 -16.58
CA TRP A 71 4.65 2.50 -17.51
C TRP A 71 4.24 2.45 -19.00
N PRO A 72 3.33 1.55 -19.44
CA PRO A 72 2.86 1.54 -20.82
C PRO A 72 2.28 2.88 -21.31
N ILE A 73 1.51 3.57 -20.46
CA ILE A 73 0.88 4.85 -20.79
C ILE A 73 1.93 5.94 -20.95
N LEU A 74 2.82 6.04 -19.96
CA LEU A 74 3.91 7.03 -19.95
C LEU A 74 4.84 6.84 -21.14
N GLN A 75 5.16 5.60 -21.48
CA GLN A 75 6.02 5.34 -22.62
C GLN A 75 5.35 5.69 -23.94
N ARG A 76 4.05 5.42 -24.10
CA ARG A 76 3.33 5.85 -25.30
C ARG A 76 3.32 7.38 -25.42
N PHE A 77 3.15 8.09 -24.31
CA PHE A 77 3.28 9.53 -24.27
C PHE A 77 4.66 10.02 -24.76
N PHE A 78 5.76 9.43 -24.27
CA PHE A 78 7.10 9.80 -24.74
C PHE A 78 7.35 9.45 -26.22
N GLN A 79 6.79 8.34 -26.72
CA GLN A 79 6.91 7.98 -28.13
C GLN A 79 6.24 8.97 -29.08
N HIS A 80 5.15 9.62 -28.67
CA HIS A 80 4.54 10.68 -29.48
C HIS A 80 5.40 11.95 -29.57
N ARG A 81 6.33 12.12 -28.63
CA ARG A 81 7.25 13.27 -28.57
C ARG A 81 8.61 12.96 -29.21
N ALA A 82 9.08 11.73 -29.09
CA ALA A 82 10.24 11.26 -29.84
C ALA A 82 9.84 11.11 -31.31
N TRP A 83 10.67 11.58 -32.25
CA TRP A 83 10.44 11.44 -33.70
C TRP A 83 10.56 9.98 -34.20
N GLU A 84 10.38 8.99 -33.32
CA GLU A 84 10.47 7.56 -33.66
C GLU A 84 9.29 7.13 -34.54
N SER A 85 9.61 6.38 -35.59
CA SER A 85 8.74 5.98 -36.70
C SER A 85 7.68 4.91 -36.38
N ILE A 86 7.37 4.66 -35.10
CA ILE A 86 6.34 3.67 -34.70
C ILE A 86 5.01 4.40 -34.46
N HIS A 87 4.28 4.66 -35.54
CA HIS A 87 2.95 5.28 -35.45
C HIS A 87 1.83 4.28 -35.15
N GLU A 88 1.99 3.01 -35.55
CA GLU A 88 0.97 1.97 -35.37
C GLU A 88 1.16 1.18 -34.07
N LEU A 89 0.15 1.20 -33.20
CA LEU A 89 0.07 0.39 -31.99
C LEU A 89 -0.54 -0.98 -32.28
N SER A 90 0.00 -2.01 -31.61
CA SER A 90 -0.52 -3.38 -31.61
C SER A 90 -0.27 -4.03 -30.25
N GLU A 91 -0.95 -5.14 -29.93
CA GLU A 91 -0.76 -5.84 -28.66
C GLU A 91 0.70 -6.30 -28.46
N SER A 92 1.37 -6.72 -29.54
CA SER A 92 2.78 -7.09 -29.51
C SER A 92 3.69 -5.89 -29.25
N SER A 93 3.35 -4.71 -29.78
CA SER A 93 4.09 -3.46 -29.52
C SER A 93 3.95 -3.00 -28.07
N LEU A 94 2.75 -3.07 -27.48
CA LEU A 94 2.50 -2.75 -26.07
C LEU A 94 3.36 -3.60 -25.13
N SER A 95 3.50 -4.89 -25.41
CA SER A 95 4.34 -5.79 -24.60
C SER A 95 5.83 -5.41 -24.63
N ARG A 96 6.29 -4.81 -25.74
CA ARG A 96 7.64 -4.26 -25.87
C ARG A 96 7.76 -2.90 -25.19
N LEU A 97 6.65 -2.14 -25.09
CA LEU A 97 6.68 -0.85 -24.41
C LEU A 97 7.21 -1.04 -23.00
N HIS A 98 6.63 -1.94 -22.20
CA HIS A 98 7.01 -2.22 -20.80
C HIS A 98 8.52 -2.41 -20.48
N ARG A 99 9.43 -2.51 -21.46
CA ARG A 99 10.87 -2.70 -21.28
C ARG A 99 11.78 -1.55 -21.76
N LYS A 100 11.27 -0.48 -22.39
CA LYS A 100 12.16 0.52 -23.02
C LYS A 100 12.32 1.83 -22.26
N LEU A 101 11.27 2.38 -21.65
CA LEU A 101 11.41 3.65 -20.96
C LEU A 101 12.23 3.45 -19.67
N GLU A 102 13.34 4.16 -19.55
CA GLU A 102 14.18 4.07 -18.37
C GLU A 102 13.68 5.03 -17.28
N TRP A 103 13.77 4.62 -16.01
CA TRP A 103 13.45 5.48 -14.86
C TRP A 103 14.12 6.85 -14.95
N ARG A 104 15.32 6.90 -15.53
CA ARG A 104 16.09 8.11 -15.79
C ARG A 104 15.37 9.11 -16.70
N GLU A 105 14.79 8.66 -17.81
CA GLU A 105 14.12 9.52 -18.79
C GLU A 105 12.87 10.18 -18.18
N PHE A 106 12.13 9.41 -17.38
CA PHE A 106 11.00 9.92 -16.61
C PHE A 106 11.43 11.00 -15.60
N LEU A 107 12.51 10.77 -14.85
CA LEU A 107 13.00 11.75 -13.88
C LEU A 107 13.54 13.02 -14.52
N GLN A 108 14.21 12.92 -15.68
CA GLN A 108 14.66 14.08 -16.45
C GLN A 108 13.50 14.98 -16.85
N GLU A 109 12.40 14.37 -17.28
CA GLU A 109 11.20 15.08 -17.68
C GLU A 109 10.49 15.76 -16.49
N ILE A 110 10.31 15.07 -15.35
CA ILE A 110 9.64 15.67 -14.17
C ILE A 110 10.46 16.81 -13.57
N TRP A 111 11.76 16.60 -13.43
CA TRP A 111 12.63 17.54 -12.72
C TRP A 111 13.23 18.63 -13.61
N ASP A 112 12.94 18.61 -14.92
CA ASP A 112 13.47 19.55 -15.91
C ASP A 112 15.00 19.67 -15.85
N CYS A 113 15.66 18.52 -15.83
CA CYS A 113 17.09 18.43 -15.58
C CYS A 113 17.86 18.18 -16.88
N PRO A 114 18.57 19.19 -17.41
CA PRO A 114 19.54 18.98 -18.48
C PRO A 114 20.83 18.46 -17.84
N ILE A 115 21.21 17.18 -18.06
CA ILE A 115 22.62 16.70 -18.15
C ILE A 115 22.69 15.16 -18.24
N SER A 116 23.69 14.72 -19.00
CA SER A 116 24.08 13.37 -19.39
C SER A 116 24.81 12.53 -18.32
N SER A 117 24.99 13.02 -17.08
CA SER A 117 25.69 12.29 -16.02
C SER A 117 24.78 11.32 -15.27
N SER A 118 25.31 10.13 -14.95
CA SER A 118 24.61 9.07 -14.21
C SER A 118 24.26 9.46 -12.77
N ASP A 119 24.94 10.46 -12.21
CA ASP A 119 25.00 10.69 -10.77
C ASP A 119 23.96 11.71 -10.28
N TYR A 120 23.28 12.42 -11.19
CA TYR A 120 22.38 13.53 -10.85
C TYR A 120 21.23 13.13 -9.92
N PHE A 121 20.60 11.97 -10.15
CA PHE A 121 19.50 11.49 -9.29
C PHE A 121 19.97 10.60 -8.13
N SER A 122 21.28 10.37 -8.04
CA SER A 122 21.88 9.46 -7.06
C SER A 122 22.74 10.20 -6.03
N ASN A 123 23.18 11.43 -6.30
CA ASN A 123 24.02 12.24 -5.42
C ASN A 123 23.23 13.42 -4.81
N PRO A 124 22.90 13.39 -3.50
CA PRO A 124 22.20 14.49 -2.84
C PRO A 124 23.06 15.75 -2.65
N ASN A 125 24.39 15.62 -2.74
CA ASN A 125 25.35 16.71 -2.50
C ASN A 125 25.83 17.37 -3.80
N LEU A 126 25.18 17.07 -4.92
CA LEU A 126 25.54 17.65 -6.21
C LEU A 126 25.21 19.15 -6.20
N THR A 127 26.22 20.00 -6.39
CA THR A 127 26.04 21.44 -6.51
C THR A 127 25.39 21.75 -7.85
N ILE A 128 24.20 22.33 -7.82
CA ILE A 128 23.44 22.77 -8.99
C ILE A 128 23.20 24.27 -8.84
N ASP A 129 23.06 24.98 -9.96
CA ASP A 129 22.89 26.43 -10.06
C ASP A 129 21.79 27.03 -9.13
N GLU A 130 21.87 28.35 -8.97
CA GLU A 130 21.12 29.23 -8.05
C GLU A 130 19.61 28.91 -7.93
N ALA A 131 19.23 28.09 -6.95
CA ALA A 131 17.84 27.97 -6.50
C ALA A 131 17.52 29.08 -5.49
N SER A 132 16.28 29.60 -5.55
CA SER A 132 15.77 30.58 -4.59
C SER A 132 15.91 30.07 -3.15
N ILE A 133 16.26 30.95 -2.21
CA ILE A 133 16.37 30.61 -0.78
C ILE A 133 15.10 31.05 -0.07
N ILE A 134 14.49 30.15 0.70
CA ILE A 134 13.38 30.45 1.58
C ILE A 134 13.73 30.10 3.03
N SER A 135 13.08 30.76 3.98
CA SER A 135 13.18 30.41 5.41
C SER A 135 11.85 29.86 5.90
N LEU A 136 11.89 28.78 6.67
CA LEU A 136 10.69 28.15 7.23
C LEU A 136 10.49 28.55 8.70
N THR A 137 9.24 28.85 9.04
CA THR A 137 8.81 29.09 10.43
C THR A 137 8.18 27.86 11.07
N GLN A 138 7.89 26.82 10.27
CA GLN A 138 7.33 25.53 10.67
C GLN A 138 8.16 24.42 10.05
N ASP A 139 8.15 23.24 10.66
CA ASP A 139 8.86 22.04 10.23
C ASP A 139 8.19 21.34 9.04
N LEU A 140 7.32 22.02 8.29
CA LEU A 140 6.56 21.46 7.17
C LEU A 140 6.59 22.40 5.96
N ILE A 141 6.92 21.85 4.79
CA ILE A 141 6.79 22.52 3.49
C ILE A 141 5.97 21.66 2.54
N ALA A 142 5.13 22.29 1.73
CA ALA A 142 4.46 21.61 0.62
C ALA A 142 5.20 21.89 -0.68
N VAL A 143 5.53 20.83 -1.42
CA VAL A 143 6.29 20.89 -2.66
C VAL A 143 5.49 20.27 -3.78
N GLU A 144 5.30 20.99 -4.89
CA GLU A 144 4.78 20.45 -6.13
C GLU A 144 5.94 20.04 -7.04
N VAL A 145 5.96 18.78 -7.50
CA VAL A 145 7.08 18.24 -8.30
C VAL A 145 7.26 18.94 -9.65
N SER A 146 6.22 19.61 -10.15
CA SER A 146 6.27 20.38 -11.40
C SER A 146 6.78 21.81 -11.24
N GLU A 147 7.03 22.29 -10.02
CA GLU A 147 7.60 23.61 -9.74
C GLU A 147 9.13 23.55 -9.54
N GLU A 148 9.79 24.71 -9.47
CA GLU A 148 11.21 24.77 -9.08
C GLU A 148 11.35 24.57 -7.57
N LEU A 149 12.30 23.72 -7.17
CA LEU A 149 12.56 23.46 -5.76
C LEU A 149 13.45 24.56 -5.16
N PRO A 150 13.10 25.12 -3.99
CA PRO A 150 13.92 26.11 -3.33
C PRO A 150 15.04 25.46 -2.50
N ASN A 151 16.10 26.22 -2.25
CA ASN A 151 16.98 26.02 -1.11
C ASN A 151 16.27 26.49 0.16
N ILE A 152 16.43 25.75 1.26
CA ILE A 152 15.72 26.02 2.51
C ILE A 152 16.72 26.31 3.62
N GLN A 153 16.57 27.46 4.27
CA GLN A 153 17.25 27.80 5.51
C GLN A 153 16.30 27.59 6.69
N VAL A 154 16.72 26.81 7.68
CA VAL A 154 15.82 26.36 8.75
C VAL A 154 16.59 25.95 9.99
N ASP A 155 16.05 26.22 11.18
CA ASP A 155 16.68 25.91 12.47
C ASP A 155 16.20 24.57 13.09
N PHE A 156 15.42 23.79 12.33
CA PHE A 156 15.00 22.45 12.74
C PHE A 156 16.07 21.42 12.37
N SER A 157 16.12 20.29 13.09
CA SER A 157 17.02 19.17 12.76
C SER A 157 16.54 18.35 11.55
N GLU A 158 15.25 18.41 11.25
CA GLU A 158 14.59 17.74 10.14
C GLU A 158 13.39 18.58 9.69
N ILE A 159 13.00 18.43 8.43
CA ILE A 159 11.79 19.03 7.88
C ILE A 159 10.93 17.97 7.20
N ASP A 160 9.63 18.09 7.35
CA ASP A 160 8.64 17.32 6.61
C ASP A 160 8.32 18.02 5.29
N VAL A 161 8.31 17.23 4.21
CA VAL A 161 7.99 17.68 2.86
C VAL A 161 6.73 16.96 2.40
N LEU A 162 5.62 17.68 2.34
CA LEU A 162 4.38 17.21 1.71
C LEU A 162 4.55 17.25 0.19
N VAL A 163 4.67 16.07 -0.41
CA VAL A 163 4.89 15.93 -1.85
C VAL A 163 3.55 15.96 -2.57
N LYS A 164 3.40 16.90 -3.51
CA LYS A 164 2.27 17.02 -4.42
C LYS A 164 2.69 16.70 -5.85
N VAL A 165 1.81 16.05 -6.58
CA VAL A 165 1.96 15.75 -8.01
C VAL A 165 0.70 16.22 -8.70
N GLY A 166 0.82 17.21 -9.59
CA GLY A 166 -0.34 17.77 -10.28
C GLY A 166 -1.36 18.40 -9.34
N GLY A 167 -0.91 18.94 -8.20
CA GLY A 167 -1.74 19.53 -7.15
C GLY A 167 -2.25 18.55 -6.10
N VAL A 168 -2.11 17.23 -6.29
CA VAL A 168 -2.61 16.21 -5.36
C VAL A 168 -1.50 15.71 -4.44
N ALA A 169 -1.73 15.72 -3.13
CA ALA A 169 -0.79 15.20 -2.14
C ALA A 169 -0.66 13.66 -2.23
N ILE A 170 0.57 13.15 -2.29
CA ILE A 170 0.85 11.70 -2.36
C ILE A 170 1.49 11.14 -1.08
N GLY A 171 2.03 12.00 -0.22
CA GLY A 171 2.51 11.67 1.12
C GLY A 171 3.54 12.67 1.62
N ILE A 172 4.17 12.34 2.75
CA ILE A 172 5.20 13.19 3.36
C ILE A 172 6.50 12.40 3.41
N VAL A 173 7.60 13.05 3.01
CA VAL A 173 8.97 12.57 3.21
C VAL A 173 9.67 13.48 4.20
N THR A 174 10.49 12.92 5.08
CA THR A 174 11.25 13.69 6.06
C THR A 174 12.68 13.85 5.56
N VAL A 175 13.20 15.08 5.59
CA VAL A 175 14.53 15.44 5.11
C VAL A 175 15.35 15.92 6.29
N ALA A 176 16.54 15.33 6.48
CA ALA A 176 17.49 15.77 7.50
C ALA A 176 18.07 17.15 7.12
N VAL A 177 18.19 18.04 8.11
CA VAL A 177 18.79 19.37 7.93
C VAL A 177 20.26 19.31 8.30
N ASP A 178 21.14 19.79 7.42
CA ASP A 178 22.58 19.88 7.69
C ASP A 178 23.01 21.35 7.68
N ASN A 179 23.69 21.79 8.73
CA ASN A 179 24.14 23.18 8.91
C ASN A 179 23.02 24.22 8.69
N ASN A 180 21.83 23.97 9.26
CA ASN A 180 20.63 24.81 9.13
C ASN A 180 20.18 25.03 7.67
N PHE A 181 20.53 24.09 6.78
CA PHE A 181 20.30 24.20 5.36
C PHE A 181 19.82 22.87 4.77
N VAL A 182 18.91 22.96 3.79
CA VAL A 182 18.52 21.85 2.92
C VAL A 182 18.57 22.36 1.50
N SER A 183 19.41 21.75 0.67
CA SER A 183 19.53 22.16 -0.73
C SER A 183 18.32 21.68 -1.56
N ALA A 184 17.99 22.40 -2.63
CA ALA A 184 17.01 21.97 -3.61
C ALA A 184 17.32 20.56 -4.17
N GLN A 185 18.61 20.22 -4.29
CA GLN A 185 19.06 18.91 -4.73
C GLN A 185 18.80 17.81 -3.70
N GLN A 186 19.03 18.10 -2.41
CA GLN A 186 18.74 17.16 -1.34
C GLN A 186 17.23 16.90 -1.24
N LEU A 187 16.39 17.92 -1.41
CA LEU A 187 14.94 17.77 -1.55
C LEU A 187 14.59 16.85 -2.72
N ARG A 188 15.09 17.15 -3.93
CA ARG A 188 14.84 16.37 -5.15
C ARG A 188 15.21 14.91 -4.99
N TRP A 189 16.41 14.66 -4.47
CA TRP A 189 16.92 13.32 -4.22
C TRP A 189 16.02 12.59 -3.22
N THR A 190 15.70 13.21 -2.08
CA THR A 190 14.89 12.59 -1.04
C THR A 190 13.47 12.28 -1.53
N ILE A 191 12.82 13.22 -2.21
CA ILE A 191 11.51 12.98 -2.84
C ILE A 191 11.61 11.78 -3.79
N THR A 192 12.56 11.80 -4.73
CA THR A 192 12.73 10.74 -5.73
C THR A 192 12.94 9.36 -5.12
N GLN A 193 13.81 9.26 -4.11
CA GLN A 193 14.14 7.98 -3.47
C GLN A 193 12.95 7.40 -2.68
N TYR A 194 12.21 8.24 -1.96
CA TYR A 194 11.15 7.78 -1.06
C TYR A 194 9.77 7.67 -1.73
N THR A 195 9.51 8.44 -2.79
CA THR A 195 8.29 8.26 -3.59
C THR A 195 8.39 7.05 -4.51
N ASN A 196 9.59 6.77 -5.06
CA ASN A 196 9.84 5.72 -6.04
C ASN A 196 8.73 5.66 -7.12
N PHE A 197 8.25 4.47 -7.47
CA PHE A 197 7.27 4.24 -8.52
C PHE A 197 5.93 4.96 -8.28
N GLU A 198 5.62 5.35 -7.04
CA GLU A 198 4.42 6.14 -6.76
C GLU A 198 4.44 7.50 -7.48
N LEU A 199 5.62 8.08 -7.69
CA LEU A 199 5.75 9.31 -8.47
C LEU A 199 5.28 9.10 -9.91
N CYS A 200 5.57 7.95 -10.51
CA CYS A 200 5.12 7.59 -11.86
C CYS A 200 3.61 7.33 -11.90
N VAL A 201 3.08 6.60 -10.91
CA VAL A 201 1.64 6.35 -10.79
C VAL A 201 0.88 7.68 -10.68
N ALA A 202 1.28 8.55 -9.76
CA ALA A 202 0.65 9.85 -9.58
C ALA A 202 0.82 10.74 -10.81
N ALA A 203 2.00 10.77 -11.44
CA ALA A 203 2.22 11.57 -12.63
C ALA A 203 1.29 11.16 -13.79
N VAL A 204 1.16 9.86 -14.05
CA VAL A 204 0.23 9.35 -15.08
C VAL A 204 -1.22 9.68 -14.73
N ARG A 205 -1.60 9.47 -13.46
CA ARG A 205 -2.96 9.73 -12.97
C ARG A 205 -3.38 11.18 -13.15
N GLU A 206 -2.53 12.12 -12.77
CA GLU A 206 -2.88 13.54 -12.72
C GLU A 206 -2.56 14.30 -14.02
N ALA A 207 -1.63 13.80 -14.84
CA ALA A 207 -1.20 14.48 -16.06
C ALA A 207 -1.79 13.90 -17.35
N LEU A 208 -1.89 12.56 -17.44
CA LEU A 208 -2.05 11.86 -18.73
C LEU A 208 -3.40 11.15 -18.89
N LEU A 209 -3.94 10.55 -17.84
CA LEU A 209 -5.23 9.86 -17.93
C LEU A 209 -6.35 10.84 -18.27
N GLY A 210 -7.29 10.38 -19.11
CA GLY A 210 -8.44 11.18 -19.53
C GLY A 210 -8.16 12.15 -20.67
N LYS A 211 -6.95 12.15 -21.24
CA LYS A 211 -6.49 13.15 -22.22
C LYS A 211 -5.78 12.47 -23.41
N PRO A 212 -5.84 13.05 -24.63
CA PRO A 212 -5.02 12.60 -25.75
C PRO A 212 -3.52 12.67 -25.43
N LEU A 213 -2.75 11.65 -25.81
CA LEU A 213 -1.30 11.57 -25.54
C LEU A 213 -0.41 12.15 -26.66
N ASN A 214 -1.01 12.58 -27.77
CA ASN A 214 -0.32 13.10 -28.96
C ASN A 214 -0.01 14.60 -28.89
N GLY A 215 -0.15 15.21 -27.72
CA GLY A 215 0.15 16.61 -27.48
C GLY A 215 1.66 16.91 -27.49
N LYS A 216 2.02 18.18 -27.70
CA LYS A 216 3.42 18.66 -27.67
C LYS A 216 3.90 19.06 -26.26
N MET A 217 2.98 19.20 -25.31
CA MET A 217 3.31 19.61 -23.95
C MET A 217 4.20 18.56 -23.27
N SER A 218 5.15 19.02 -22.46
CA SER A 218 5.95 18.16 -21.59
C SER A 218 5.08 17.58 -20.46
N LEU A 219 5.47 16.44 -19.88
CA LEU A 219 4.80 15.87 -18.71
C LEU A 219 4.81 16.87 -17.55
N ARG A 220 5.92 17.58 -17.33
CA ARG A 220 6.03 18.63 -16.31
C ARG A 220 5.04 19.76 -16.55
N SER A 221 4.86 20.18 -17.81
CA SER A 221 3.86 21.19 -18.18
C SER A 221 2.43 20.69 -17.98
N HIS A 222 2.14 19.41 -18.26
CA HIS A 222 0.84 18.83 -17.95
C HIS A 222 0.58 18.82 -16.44
N LEU A 223 1.57 18.45 -15.63
CA LEU A 223 1.47 18.47 -14.16
C LEU A 223 1.28 19.89 -13.63
N ALA A 224 2.05 20.87 -14.12
CA ALA A 224 1.91 22.27 -13.73
C ALA A 224 0.52 22.81 -14.06
N ALA A 225 -0.02 22.47 -15.25
CA ALA A 225 -1.37 22.84 -15.63
C ALA A 225 -2.43 22.21 -14.72
N SER A 226 -2.29 20.91 -14.38
CA SER A 226 -3.18 20.24 -13.42
C SER A 226 -3.08 20.87 -12.02
N ALA A 227 -1.87 21.20 -11.55
CA ALA A 227 -1.65 21.84 -10.26
C ALA A 227 -2.28 23.25 -10.20
N GLN A 228 -2.14 24.04 -11.26
CA GLN A 228 -2.78 25.36 -11.37
C GLN A 228 -4.30 25.25 -11.40
N GLN A 229 -4.85 24.28 -12.14
CA GLN A 229 -6.28 24.01 -12.16
C GLN A 229 -6.78 23.65 -10.75
N MET A 230 -6.02 22.83 -10.02
CA MET A 230 -6.34 22.44 -8.64
C MET A 230 -6.26 23.61 -7.65
N ALA A 231 -5.27 24.49 -7.80
CA ALA A 231 -5.08 25.65 -6.93
C ALA A 231 -6.14 26.74 -7.16
N ASN A 232 -6.60 26.91 -8.41
CA ASN A 232 -7.66 27.84 -8.79
C ASN A 232 -9.06 27.29 -8.53
N ALA A 233 -9.15 26.01 -8.21
CA ALA A 233 -10.38 25.38 -7.79
C ALA A 233 -10.81 26.02 -6.46
N PRO A 234 -12.07 26.51 -6.30
CA PRO A 234 -12.53 27.02 -5.02
C PRO A 234 -12.19 26.06 -3.87
N GLU A 235 -12.04 26.52 -2.62
CA GLU A 235 -11.79 25.60 -1.48
C GLU A 235 -12.83 24.47 -1.38
N ARG A 236 -14.00 24.63 -2.02
CA ARG A 236 -15.05 23.62 -2.22
C ARG A 236 -14.83 22.64 -3.40
N LEU A 237 -13.83 22.81 -4.23
CA LEU A 237 -13.33 21.78 -5.14
C LEU A 237 -12.35 20.85 -4.40
N ASN A 238 -11.73 21.35 -3.32
CA ASN A 238 -11.11 20.55 -2.26
C ASN A 238 -12.16 20.00 -1.25
N ALA A 239 -13.45 20.39 -1.38
CA ALA A 239 -14.61 19.88 -0.62
C ALA A 239 -15.97 20.10 -1.34
N ALA A 240 -16.37 19.15 -2.20
CA ALA A 240 -17.69 18.87 -2.80
C ALA A 240 -18.50 19.86 -3.67
N GLY A 241 -18.91 19.34 -4.84
CA GLY A 241 -19.86 19.92 -5.79
C GLY A 241 -20.06 19.02 -7.01
N SER A 242 -21.00 19.35 -7.91
CA SER A 242 -21.13 18.71 -9.24
C SER A 242 -19.88 18.89 -10.12
N GLU A 243 -18.97 19.78 -9.70
CA GLU A 243 -17.68 20.05 -10.34
C GLU A 243 -16.48 19.77 -9.40
N GLY A 244 -16.68 19.21 -8.19
CA GLY A 244 -15.60 18.89 -7.23
C GLY A 244 -14.92 17.54 -7.48
N ILE A 245 -13.74 17.28 -6.88
CA ILE A 245 -13.05 15.97 -6.98
C ILE A 245 -13.90 14.85 -6.34
N TYR A 246 -14.62 15.18 -5.27
CA TYR A 246 -15.51 14.27 -4.56
C TYR A 246 -16.97 14.72 -4.66
N PRO A 247 -17.91 13.76 -4.72
CA PRO A 247 -19.33 14.06 -4.87
C PRO A 247 -19.93 14.69 -3.61
N GLN A 248 -21.02 15.44 -3.79
CA GLN A 248 -21.86 15.91 -2.70
C GLN A 248 -22.54 14.74 -1.98
N ASN A 249 -22.90 14.93 -0.70
CA ASN A 249 -23.54 13.91 0.14
C ASN A 249 -22.67 12.63 0.32
N ALA A 250 -21.38 12.83 0.56
CA ALA A 250 -20.39 11.77 0.75
C ALA A 250 -19.66 11.89 2.09
N VAL A 251 -19.24 10.75 2.64
CA VAL A 251 -18.26 10.70 3.74
C VAL A 251 -16.91 10.34 3.15
N ILE A 252 -15.90 11.16 3.43
CA ILE A 252 -14.54 10.94 2.97
C ILE A 252 -13.67 10.56 4.16
N PHE A 253 -13.00 9.43 4.02
CA PHE A 253 -11.97 8.94 4.93
C PHE A 253 -10.60 9.25 4.34
N GLY A 254 -9.68 9.73 5.17
CA GLY A 254 -8.28 9.85 4.83
C GLY A 254 -7.40 8.92 5.67
N ARG A 255 -6.11 9.26 5.80
CA ARG A 255 -5.13 8.42 6.50
C ARG A 255 -4.29 9.17 7.52
N CYS A 256 -3.87 8.44 8.55
CA CYS A 256 -2.85 8.91 9.50
C CYS A 256 -1.43 8.62 9.03
N GLU A 257 -1.26 7.51 8.31
CA GLU A 257 0.04 7.08 7.83
C GLU A 257 0.46 7.94 6.64
N ARG A 258 1.60 8.62 6.80
CA ARG A 258 2.19 9.51 5.80
C ARG A 258 2.98 8.77 4.72
N ALA A 259 3.07 7.45 4.83
CA ALA A 259 3.89 6.60 3.97
C ALA A 259 3.41 6.62 2.52
N ILE A 260 4.36 6.63 1.60
CA ILE A 260 4.10 6.70 0.16
C ILE A 260 4.11 5.28 -0.42
N GLY A 261 3.31 5.05 -1.46
CA GLY A 261 3.32 3.80 -2.22
C GLY A 261 2.75 2.59 -1.47
N THR A 262 1.99 2.82 -0.39
CA THR A 262 1.25 1.75 0.32
C THR A 262 -0.10 1.50 -0.36
N SER A 263 -0.76 0.38 -0.02
CA SER A 263 -2.17 0.18 -0.36
C SER A 263 -3.09 1.25 0.21
N ALA A 264 -2.78 1.74 1.42
CA ALA A 264 -3.42 2.91 2.03
C ALA A 264 -3.08 4.22 1.28
N SER A 265 -2.30 4.19 0.20
CA SER A 265 -2.05 5.35 -0.68
C SER A 265 -2.92 5.33 -1.94
N ARG A 266 -3.91 4.42 -2.02
CA ARG A 266 -4.80 4.27 -3.19
C ARG A 266 -6.20 4.79 -2.88
N ARG A 267 -6.86 5.37 -3.88
CA ARG A 267 -8.27 5.80 -3.76
C ARG A 267 -9.19 4.58 -3.78
N ALA A 268 -10.30 4.63 -3.04
CA ALA A 268 -11.31 3.58 -3.07
C ALA A 268 -12.71 4.10 -2.81
N ALA A 269 -13.71 3.40 -3.36
CA ALA A 269 -15.10 3.51 -2.93
C ALA A 269 -15.37 2.44 -1.86
N LEU A 270 -16.14 2.81 -0.85
CA LEU A 270 -16.51 1.93 0.26
C LEU A 270 -18.04 1.91 0.41
N PRO A 271 -18.62 0.81 0.92
CA PRO A 271 -20.07 0.67 1.03
C PRO A 271 -20.62 1.50 2.20
N VAL A 272 -21.63 2.33 1.92
CA VAL A 272 -22.36 3.13 2.93
C VAL A 272 -22.90 2.25 4.06
N ALA A 273 -23.32 1.02 3.75
CA ALA A 273 -23.84 0.07 4.73
C ALA A 273 -22.81 -0.41 5.79
N ALA A 274 -21.52 -0.12 5.59
CA ALA A 274 -20.43 -0.38 6.54
C ALA A 274 -19.85 0.91 7.16
N LEU A 275 -20.53 2.06 6.97
CA LEU A 275 -20.04 3.36 7.44
C LEU A 275 -19.79 3.40 8.95
N ARG A 276 -20.61 2.69 9.74
CA ARG A 276 -20.45 2.65 11.20
C ARG A 276 -19.12 2.00 11.59
N GLU A 277 -18.81 0.84 11.03
CA GLU A 277 -17.57 0.11 11.30
C GLU A 277 -16.35 0.89 10.81
N LEU A 278 -16.45 1.52 9.64
CA LEU A 278 -15.41 2.40 9.09
C LEU A 278 -15.16 3.62 9.99
N ALA A 279 -16.22 4.31 10.41
CA ALA A 279 -16.12 5.47 11.30
C ALA A 279 -15.50 5.11 12.66
N GLU A 280 -15.89 3.96 13.23
CA GLU A 280 -15.30 3.45 14.47
C GLU A 280 -13.81 3.16 14.29
N ALA A 281 -13.43 2.42 13.24
CA ALA A 281 -12.04 2.08 12.95
C ALA A 281 -11.18 3.32 12.72
N ALA A 282 -11.65 4.27 11.91
CA ALA A 282 -10.97 5.53 11.62
C ALA A 282 -10.80 6.39 12.87
N THR A 283 -11.84 6.51 13.71
CA THR A 283 -11.78 7.27 14.96
C THR A 283 -10.71 6.70 15.91
N ILE A 284 -10.65 5.38 16.06
CA ILE A 284 -9.64 4.69 16.89
C ILE A 284 -8.24 4.88 16.29
N ALA A 285 -8.12 4.87 14.96
CA ALA A 285 -6.86 5.09 14.25
C ALA A 285 -6.40 6.57 14.28
N GLY A 286 -7.29 7.50 14.67
CA GLY A 286 -7.08 8.95 14.57
C GLY A 286 -7.18 9.49 13.13
N GLU A 287 -7.75 8.72 12.21
CA GLU A 287 -7.81 9.04 10.79
C GLU A 287 -8.81 10.18 10.54
N PRO A 288 -8.50 11.10 9.59
CA PRO A 288 -9.38 12.21 9.31
C PRO A 288 -10.66 11.70 8.64
N ILE A 289 -11.80 12.19 9.12
CA ILE A 289 -13.12 11.94 8.55
C ILE A 289 -13.70 13.30 8.19
N MET A 290 -14.09 13.46 6.93
CA MET A 290 -14.80 14.64 6.44
C MET A 290 -16.18 14.19 6.00
N GLN A 291 -17.22 14.86 6.50
CA GLN A 291 -18.56 14.71 5.96
C GLN A 291 -18.85 15.91 5.07
N ILE A 292 -19.34 15.63 3.87
CA ILE A 292 -19.88 16.64 2.97
C ILE A 292 -21.41 16.57 3.07
N PRO A 293 -22.04 17.48 3.83
CA PRO A 293 -23.48 17.43 4.03
C PRO A 293 -24.25 18.00 2.82
N LEU A 294 -25.42 17.40 2.58
CA LEU A 294 -26.63 18.10 2.16
C LEU A 294 -27.56 18.09 3.38
N ASP A 295 -28.20 19.23 3.69
CA ASP A 295 -29.04 19.37 4.90
C ASP A 295 -30.05 18.22 5.02
N ASN A 296 -29.99 17.48 6.14
CA ASN A 296 -30.88 16.38 6.52
C ASN A 296 -30.89 15.13 5.60
N GLU A 297 -29.88 14.91 4.74
CA GLU A 297 -29.76 13.65 3.98
C GLU A 297 -28.72 12.68 4.58
N LEU A 298 -29.03 11.37 4.51
CA LEU A 298 -28.05 10.31 4.76
C LEU A 298 -27.00 10.29 3.64
N PRO A 299 -25.73 9.96 3.95
CA PRO A 299 -24.68 9.87 2.95
C PRO A 299 -24.99 8.81 1.90
N LYS A 300 -24.82 9.17 0.64
CA LYS A 300 -25.05 8.27 -0.50
C LYS A 300 -23.78 7.58 -0.96
N GLN A 301 -22.62 8.06 -0.53
CA GLN A 301 -21.32 7.51 -0.92
C GLN A 301 -20.31 7.57 0.23
N VAL A 302 -19.40 6.61 0.24
CA VAL A 302 -18.21 6.63 1.09
C VAL A 302 -16.97 6.49 0.23
N ILE A 303 -16.02 7.41 0.39
CA ILE A 303 -14.78 7.43 -0.39
C ILE A 303 -13.59 7.41 0.57
N TYR A 304 -12.59 6.60 0.24
CA TYR A 304 -11.26 6.69 0.82
C TYR A 304 -10.36 7.51 -0.11
N ALA A 305 -9.84 8.61 0.44
CA ALA A 305 -9.03 9.63 -0.22
C ALA A 305 -7.67 9.74 0.48
N PRO A 306 -6.63 9.03 0.03
CA PRO A 306 -5.32 9.03 0.67
C PRO A 306 -4.64 10.41 0.70
N GLU A 307 -5.04 11.35 -0.16
CA GLU A 307 -4.58 12.74 -0.17
C GLU A 307 -5.07 13.54 1.05
N ILE A 308 -6.12 13.10 1.73
CA ILE A 308 -6.54 13.66 3.02
C ILE A 308 -5.71 12.98 4.12
N MET A 309 -4.82 13.74 4.76
CA MET A 309 -3.91 13.22 5.78
C MET A 309 -4.05 13.98 7.11
N ALA A 310 -4.02 13.25 8.22
CA ALA A 310 -3.97 13.88 9.54
C ALA A 310 -2.62 14.60 9.74
N ARG A 311 -2.67 15.88 10.12
CA ARG A 311 -1.45 16.64 10.46
C ARG A 311 -0.75 16.10 11.70
N LYS A 312 -1.49 15.63 12.70
CA LYS A 312 -0.96 15.10 13.97
C LYS A 312 -0.96 13.57 13.95
N SER A 313 0.23 12.96 13.85
CA SER A 313 0.45 11.63 14.43
C SER A 313 1.30 11.80 15.69
N PRO A 314 0.93 11.21 16.84
CA PRO A 314 1.77 11.21 18.05
C PRO A 314 3.02 10.33 17.91
N TYR A 315 3.17 9.62 16.79
CA TYR A 315 4.39 8.89 16.47
C TYR A 315 5.36 9.84 15.77
N LYS A 316 6.33 10.36 16.53
CA LYS A 316 7.69 10.51 16.00
C LYS A 316 8.15 9.10 15.60
N ALA A 317 7.75 8.65 14.41
CA ALA A 317 8.55 7.67 13.71
C ALA A 317 9.81 8.45 13.35
N VAL A 318 10.72 8.54 14.31
CA VAL A 318 12.11 8.80 14.02
C VAL A 318 12.40 7.80 12.92
N SER A 319 12.73 8.32 11.74
CA SER A 319 13.48 7.60 10.74
C SER A 319 14.84 7.29 11.36
N GLN A 320 14.87 6.54 12.46
CA GLN A 320 15.99 5.67 12.74
C GLN A 320 15.88 4.65 11.61
N LEU A 321 16.51 5.01 10.49
CA LEU A 321 17.56 4.14 9.99
C LEU A 321 18.27 3.63 11.25
N THR A 322 17.80 2.49 11.78
CA THR A 322 18.66 1.60 12.54
C THR A 322 19.89 1.56 11.67
N GLU A 323 21.00 2.12 12.20
CA GLU A 323 22.28 2.21 11.53
C GLU A 323 22.35 1.03 10.60
N THR A 324 22.32 1.29 9.30
CA THR A 324 22.52 0.24 8.32
C THR A 324 23.84 -0.34 8.76
N GLN A 325 23.82 -1.49 9.45
CA GLN A 325 25.04 -2.18 9.79
C GLN A 325 25.63 -2.42 8.42
N VAL A 326 26.67 -1.66 8.10
CA VAL A 326 27.37 -1.77 6.84
C VAL A 326 28.01 -3.13 6.93
N PHE A 327 27.27 -4.14 6.49
CA PHE A 327 27.78 -5.49 6.34
C PHE A 327 28.74 -5.41 5.17
N HIS A 328 29.98 -5.04 5.48
CA HIS A 328 31.11 -5.14 4.58
C HIS A 328 31.20 -6.61 4.16
N ASN A 329 30.85 -6.87 2.90
CA ASN A 329 30.70 -8.17 2.27
C ASN A 329 29.57 -9.05 2.82
N GLN A 330 28.42 -9.12 2.14
CA GLN A 330 27.54 -10.30 2.20
C GLN A 330 26.41 -10.29 1.15
N THR A 331 26.05 -11.49 0.68
CA THR A 331 25.00 -11.80 -0.28
C THR A 331 23.71 -11.01 -0.05
N VAL A 332 23.20 -10.36 -1.10
CA VAL A 332 21.92 -9.63 -1.12
C VAL A 332 20.78 -10.54 -1.60
N ASN A 333 19.63 -10.53 -0.93
CA ASN A 333 18.49 -11.37 -1.33
C ASN A 333 17.28 -10.52 -1.76
N GLN A 334 16.85 -10.70 -3.01
CA GLN A 334 15.66 -10.04 -3.57
C GLN A 334 14.36 -10.74 -3.21
N LYS A 335 14.44 -11.91 -2.55
CA LYS A 335 13.30 -12.68 -2.10
C LYS A 335 13.31 -12.83 -0.59
N LEU A 336 12.16 -12.64 0.03
CA LEU A 336 11.94 -12.79 1.46
C LEU A 336 11.08 -14.03 1.71
N PRO A 337 11.62 -15.09 2.35
CA PRO A 337 10.80 -16.18 2.83
C PRO A 337 9.93 -15.71 4.00
N ILE A 338 8.62 -15.89 3.86
CA ILE A 338 7.64 -15.63 4.92
C ILE A 338 7.03 -16.98 5.30
N PHE A 339 7.27 -17.44 6.52
CA PHE A 339 6.75 -18.72 7.02
C PHE A 339 5.46 -18.51 7.78
N ALA A 340 4.46 -19.33 7.47
CA ALA A 340 3.19 -19.35 8.18
C ALA A 340 3.08 -20.63 9.01
N TYR A 341 3.17 -20.45 10.32
CA TYR A 341 2.89 -21.45 11.34
C TYR A 341 1.46 -21.26 11.85
N ARG A 342 0.93 -22.27 12.55
CA ARG A 342 -0.39 -22.21 13.18
C ARG A 342 -0.31 -22.65 14.64
N ARG A 343 -0.15 -23.95 14.86
CA ARG A 343 -0.09 -24.56 16.19
C ARG A 343 1.29 -25.12 16.51
N ILE A 344 1.80 -24.80 17.70
CA ILE A 344 3.03 -25.40 18.25
C ILE A 344 2.65 -26.17 19.51
N SER A 345 2.33 -27.46 19.34
CA SER A 345 1.80 -28.32 20.40
C SER A 345 2.26 -29.76 20.18
N PRO A 346 2.47 -30.56 21.25
CA PRO A 346 2.87 -31.97 21.12
C PRO A 346 1.89 -32.81 20.31
N ASN A 347 0.59 -32.47 20.38
CA ASN A 347 -0.51 -33.21 19.80
C ASN A 347 -1.45 -32.28 19.02
N GLY A 348 -2.32 -32.86 18.19
CA GLY A 348 -3.41 -32.17 17.51
C GLY A 348 -3.22 -32.04 16.00
N LEU A 349 -4.33 -31.82 15.30
CA LEU A 349 -4.34 -31.74 13.84
C LEU A 349 -3.53 -30.52 13.36
N ASN A 350 -2.63 -30.75 12.40
CA ASN A 350 -1.76 -29.72 11.82
C ASN A 350 -0.86 -28.98 12.85
N ALA A 351 -0.66 -29.53 14.04
CA ALA A 351 0.29 -29.00 15.01
C ALA A 351 1.72 -29.43 14.68
N ILE A 352 2.68 -28.54 14.97
CA ILE A 352 4.10 -28.86 14.93
C ILE A 352 4.55 -29.09 16.38
N ASN A 353 5.21 -30.22 16.60
CA ASN A 353 5.75 -30.56 17.89
C ASN A 353 6.82 -29.52 18.35
N PRO A 354 6.80 -29.04 19.60
CA PRO A 354 7.72 -27.99 20.08
C PRO A 354 9.20 -28.31 19.90
N GLN A 355 9.61 -29.57 20.09
CA GLN A 355 11.01 -30.00 19.89
C GLN A 355 11.42 -29.87 18.41
N VAL A 356 10.51 -30.20 17.49
CA VAL A 356 10.75 -30.02 16.04
C VAL A 356 10.86 -28.53 15.69
N PHE A 357 9.97 -27.70 16.26
CA PHE A 357 10.02 -26.26 16.04
C PHE A 357 11.33 -25.64 16.57
N GLU A 358 11.81 -26.06 17.74
CA GLU A 358 13.11 -25.65 18.27
C GLU A 358 14.26 -26.02 17.32
N GLN A 359 14.29 -27.25 16.80
CA GLN A 359 15.30 -27.68 15.84
C GLN A 359 15.28 -26.84 14.56
N GLN A 360 14.10 -26.43 14.09
CA GLN A 360 13.97 -25.52 12.95
C GLN A 360 14.59 -24.15 13.23
N LEU A 361 14.25 -23.53 14.37
CA LEU A 361 14.80 -22.23 14.76
C LEU A 361 16.32 -22.30 14.95
N GLN A 362 16.83 -23.35 15.59
CA GLN A 362 18.28 -23.56 15.73
C GLN A 362 18.97 -23.69 14.37
N ARG A 363 18.38 -24.44 13.43
CA ARG A 363 18.92 -24.59 12.08
C ARG A 363 18.92 -23.25 11.31
N LEU A 364 17.86 -22.46 11.44
CA LEU A 364 17.79 -21.11 10.86
C LEU A 364 18.90 -20.22 11.43
N LYS A 365 19.03 -20.17 12.76
CA LYS A 365 20.04 -19.37 13.45
C LYS A 365 21.46 -19.79 13.06
N ASN A 366 21.76 -21.10 13.06
CA ASN A 366 23.06 -21.64 12.67
C ASN A 366 23.41 -21.35 11.21
N LYS A 367 22.41 -21.19 10.33
CA LYS A 367 22.60 -20.79 8.93
C LYS A 367 22.71 -19.27 8.72
N GLY A 368 22.59 -18.47 9.78
CA GLY A 368 22.66 -17.00 9.75
C GLY A 368 21.34 -16.30 9.39
N TYR A 369 20.20 -16.97 9.54
CA TYR A 369 18.90 -16.33 9.34
C TYR A 369 18.50 -15.47 10.54
N TYR A 370 17.81 -14.36 10.28
CA TYR A 370 17.29 -13.45 11.29
C TYR A 370 15.91 -12.91 10.90
N SER A 371 15.08 -12.57 11.90
CA SER A 371 13.76 -11.97 11.66
C SER A 371 13.88 -10.50 11.24
N VAL A 372 13.12 -10.09 10.23
CA VAL A 372 12.95 -8.68 9.84
C VAL A 372 11.57 -8.14 10.20
N SER A 373 11.39 -6.82 10.17
CA SER A 373 10.08 -6.17 10.36
C SER A 373 9.39 -5.92 9.02
N TRP A 374 8.07 -5.67 9.03
CA TRP A 374 7.37 -5.26 7.80
C TRP A 374 7.84 -3.91 7.27
N SER A 375 8.21 -2.97 8.14
CA SER A 375 8.74 -1.67 7.71
C SER A 375 10.09 -1.81 7.02
N SER A 376 10.95 -2.76 7.45
CA SER A 376 12.18 -3.10 6.74
C SER A 376 11.89 -3.67 5.35
N LEU A 377 10.90 -4.58 5.23
CA LEU A 377 10.44 -5.10 3.93
C LEU A 377 9.90 -3.98 3.03
N GLN A 378 9.07 -3.08 3.57
CA GLN A 378 8.54 -1.94 2.83
C GLN A 378 9.66 -1.04 2.34
N SER A 379 10.60 -0.68 3.21
CA SER A 379 11.75 0.17 2.87
C SER A 379 12.61 -0.48 1.78
N ALA A 380 12.87 -1.79 1.88
CA ALA A 380 13.59 -2.55 0.86
C ALA A 380 12.86 -2.58 -0.49
N LYS A 381 11.52 -2.70 -0.48
CA LYS A 381 10.69 -2.62 -1.69
C LYS A 381 10.68 -1.23 -2.30
N LEU A 382 10.49 -0.20 -1.48
CA LEU A 382 10.44 1.21 -1.91
C LEU A 382 11.78 1.71 -2.42
N THR A 383 12.90 1.31 -1.84
CA THR A 383 14.23 1.71 -2.31
C THR A 383 14.83 0.76 -3.34
N LYS A 384 14.12 -0.35 -3.64
CA LYS A 384 14.64 -1.51 -4.38
C LYS A 384 16.01 -1.99 -3.86
N THR A 385 16.32 -1.72 -2.59
CA THR A 385 17.56 -2.12 -1.94
C THR A 385 17.32 -3.44 -1.19
N PRO A 386 18.00 -4.54 -1.57
CA PRO A 386 17.88 -5.81 -0.88
C PRO A 386 18.21 -5.72 0.61
N LEU A 387 17.50 -6.53 1.39
CA LEU A 387 17.83 -6.73 2.80
C LEU A 387 19.15 -7.53 2.91
N PRO A 388 20.06 -7.16 3.84
CA PRO A 388 21.37 -7.80 3.94
C PRO A 388 21.26 -9.24 4.49
N GLY A 389 22.13 -10.14 4.02
CA GLY A 389 22.24 -11.49 4.57
C GLY A 389 21.03 -12.38 4.28
N LYS A 390 20.47 -13.00 5.32
CA LYS A 390 19.39 -14.00 5.21
C LYS A 390 18.15 -13.61 6.04
N PRO A 391 17.41 -12.58 5.61
CA PRO A 391 16.20 -12.14 6.30
C PRO A 391 15.07 -13.16 6.14
N ILE A 392 14.24 -13.32 7.17
CA ILE A 392 12.98 -14.08 7.14
C ILE A 392 11.88 -13.34 7.91
N LEU A 393 10.63 -13.66 7.59
CA LEU A 393 9.48 -13.32 8.43
C LEU A 393 8.86 -14.60 8.98
N LEU A 394 8.69 -14.66 10.30
CA LEU A 394 7.96 -15.73 10.96
C LEU A 394 6.56 -15.22 11.30
N THR A 395 5.53 -15.98 10.93
CA THR A 395 4.14 -15.61 11.17
C THR A 395 3.35 -16.76 11.77
N PHE A 396 2.39 -16.45 12.64
CA PHE A 396 1.56 -17.44 13.33
C PHE A 396 0.08 -17.08 13.19
N ASP A 397 -0.70 -18.05 12.74
CA ASP A 397 -2.10 -17.86 12.39
C ASP A 397 -3.05 -18.38 13.48
N GLY A 398 -4.06 -17.58 13.84
CA GLY A 398 -5.23 -18.01 14.61
C GLY A 398 -5.21 -17.65 16.10
N GLY A 399 -4.05 -17.26 16.66
CA GLY A 399 -3.98 -16.77 18.04
C GLY A 399 -4.13 -17.83 19.13
N TYR A 400 -3.76 -19.09 18.86
CA TYR A 400 -3.82 -20.18 19.84
C TYR A 400 -2.93 -19.92 21.07
N CYS A 401 -3.39 -20.32 22.26
CA CYS A 401 -2.58 -20.25 23.49
C CYS A 401 -1.28 -21.06 23.42
N ASP A 402 -1.22 -22.08 22.57
CA ASP A 402 -0.01 -22.89 22.39
C ASP A 402 1.18 -22.08 21.83
N PHE A 403 0.91 -20.99 21.09
CA PHE A 403 1.95 -20.04 20.70
C PHE A 403 2.62 -19.42 21.93
N PHE A 404 1.82 -18.88 22.85
CA PHE A 404 2.33 -18.22 24.05
C PHE A 404 3.08 -19.21 24.98
N ASN A 405 2.55 -20.42 25.13
CA ASN A 405 3.09 -21.41 26.05
C ASN A 405 4.35 -22.11 25.49
N SER A 406 4.40 -22.37 24.18
CA SER A 406 5.45 -23.20 23.57
C SER A 406 6.36 -22.41 22.62
N ALA A 407 5.80 -21.60 21.72
CA ALA A 407 6.57 -20.94 20.66
C ALA A 407 7.30 -19.69 21.15
N PHE A 408 6.61 -18.85 21.92
CA PHE A 408 7.13 -17.56 22.41
C PHE A 408 8.42 -17.71 23.25
N PRO A 409 8.52 -18.64 24.22
CA PRO A 409 9.77 -18.85 24.97
C PRO A 409 10.95 -19.26 24.08
N LEU A 410 10.69 -20.08 23.05
CA LEU A 410 11.71 -20.55 22.11
C LEU A 410 12.20 -19.42 21.20
N LEU A 411 11.28 -18.62 20.64
CA LEU A 411 11.60 -17.47 19.80
C LEU A 411 12.44 -16.45 20.58
N LYS A 412 12.04 -16.12 21.82
CA LYS A 412 12.80 -15.20 22.68
C LYS A 412 14.20 -15.72 23.00
N ARG A 413 14.35 -17.00 23.38
CA ARG A 413 15.65 -17.60 23.69
C ARG A 413 16.58 -17.64 22.47
N LEU A 414 16.02 -17.81 21.28
CA LEU A 414 16.77 -17.88 20.03
C LEU A 414 16.83 -16.54 19.27
N ASP A 415 16.38 -15.44 19.88
CA ASP A 415 16.47 -14.09 19.32
C ASP A 415 15.76 -13.92 17.97
N PHE A 416 14.57 -14.50 17.86
CA PHE A 416 13.65 -14.30 16.74
C PHE A 416 12.40 -13.55 17.19
N THR A 417 11.91 -12.68 16.33
CA THR A 417 10.58 -12.06 16.43
C THR A 417 9.63 -12.67 15.41
N ALA A 418 8.33 -12.46 15.61
CA ALA A 418 7.29 -12.96 14.71
C ALA A 418 6.06 -12.03 14.70
N THR A 419 5.21 -12.19 13.70
CA THR A 419 3.88 -11.58 13.62
C THR A 419 2.80 -12.61 13.96
N ILE A 420 1.89 -12.28 14.87
CA ILE A 420 0.77 -13.14 15.24
C ILE A 420 -0.52 -12.55 14.67
N PHE A 421 -1.22 -13.32 13.86
CA PHE A 421 -2.50 -12.93 13.28
C PHE A 421 -3.67 -13.47 14.11
N LEU A 422 -4.53 -12.57 14.58
CA LEU A 422 -5.63 -12.86 15.50
C LEU A 422 -7.00 -12.76 14.82
N VAL A 423 -7.90 -13.69 15.16
CA VAL A 423 -9.33 -13.57 14.85
C VAL A 423 -9.96 -12.70 15.93
N ALA A 424 -10.28 -11.45 15.58
CA ALA A 424 -10.47 -10.39 16.57
C ALA A 424 -11.64 -10.65 17.55
N GLU A 425 -12.75 -11.23 17.08
CA GLU A 425 -13.90 -11.50 17.95
C GLU A 425 -13.73 -12.71 18.88
N SER A 426 -12.68 -13.48 18.68
CA SER A 426 -12.42 -14.71 19.41
C SER A 426 -11.26 -14.62 20.40
N ILE A 427 -10.68 -13.42 20.57
CA ILE A 427 -9.66 -13.17 21.60
C ILE A 427 -10.19 -13.59 22.97
N GLY A 428 -9.42 -14.43 23.67
CA GLY A 428 -9.77 -14.99 24.98
C GLY A 428 -10.93 -16.00 24.97
N LYS A 429 -11.31 -16.51 23.80
CA LYS A 429 -12.35 -17.54 23.63
C LYS A 429 -11.74 -18.81 23.02
N THR A 430 -12.55 -19.56 22.29
CA THR A 430 -12.15 -20.77 21.58
C THR A 430 -12.17 -20.58 20.07
N ASN A 431 -11.55 -21.51 19.34
CA ASN A 431 -11.51 -21.56 17.87
C ASN A 431 -12.85 -21.96 17.22
N SER A 432 -13.96 -21.39 17.67
CA SER A 432 -15.32 -21.79 17.27
C SER A 432 -15.65 -21.59 15.78
N TRP A 433 -14.81 -20.88 15.03
CA TRP A 433 -14.94 -20.73 13.57
C TRP A 433 -14.42 -21.95 12.79
N GLU A 434 -13.67 -22.84 13.45
CA GLU A 434 -13.30 -24.11 12.85
C GLU A 434 -14.51 -25.04 12.77
N LYS A 435 -14.45 -26.02 11.87
CA LYS A 435 -15.55 -26.98 11.66
C LYS A 435 -15.91 -27.65 12.99
N ALA A 436 -17.19 -27.96 13.18
CA ALA A 436 -17.72 -28.58 14.41
C ALA A 436 -16.97 -29.85 14.87
N ASP A 437 -16.34 -30.59 13.95
CA ASP A 437 -15.55 -31.79 14.27
C ASP A 437 -14.10 -31.49 14.69
N SER A 438 -13.73 -30.21 14.82
CA SER A 438 -12.38 -29.78 15.22
C SER A 438 -12.27 -29.74 16.75
N GLU A 439 -11.07 -30.01 17.25
CA GLU A 439 -10.75 -29.83 18.67
C GLU A 439 -11.03 -28.38 19.10
N GLU A 440 -11.79 -28.22 20.19
CA GLU A 440 -12.00 -26.91 20.80
C GLU A 440 -10.74 -26.50 21.55
N LEU A 441 -10.13 -25.39 21.13
CA LEU A 441 -8.84 -24.92 21.58
C LEU A 441 -8.95 -23.50 22.11
N GLN A 442 -8.30 -23.26 23.23
CA GLN A 442 -8.21 -21.93 23.83
C GLN A 442 -7.30 -21.01 23.03
N LEU A 443 -7.75 -19.77 22.90
CA LEU A 443 -7.07 -18.70 22.21
C LEU A 443 -6.56 -17.67 23.22
N MET A 444 -5.48 -16.99 22.86
CA MET A 444 -4.87 -15.99 23.71
C MET A 444 -5.87 -14.89 24.05
N GLY A 445 -5.87 -14.48 25.32
CA GLY A 445 -6.57 -13.30 25.78
C GLY A 445 -5.70 -12.05 25.65
N TRP A 446 -6.26 -10.91 26.03
CA TRP A 446 -5.53 -9.65 26.06
C TRP A 446 -4.27 -9.65 26.94
N PRO A 447 -4.24 -10.29 28.13
CA PRO A 447 -3.02 -10.33 28.94
C PRO A 447 -1.82 -10.92 28.19
N GLU A 448 -2.00 -12.07 27.52
CA GLU A 448 -0.95 -12.71 26.74
C GLU A 448 -0.56 -11.85 25.53
N ILE A 449 -1.56 -11.31 24.80
CA ILE A 449 -1.32 -10.47 23.61
C ILE A 449 -0.52 -9.21 23.96
N LEU A 450 -0.85 -8.55 25.07
CA LEU A 450 -0.13 -7.35 25.52
C LEU A 450 1.31 -7.66 25.92
N GLN A 451 1.54 -8.83 26.55
CA GLN A 451 2.90 -9.28 26.87
C GLN A 451 3.72 -9.57 25.61
N LEU A 452 3.12 -10.14 24.57
CA LEU A 452 3.77 -10.34 23.27
C LEU A 452 4.14 -9.00 22.62
N ARG A 453 3.21 -8.05 22.59
CA ARG A 453 3.43 -6.69 22.10
C ARG A 453 4.62 -6.02 22.82
N ASP A 454 4.65 -6.11 24.14
CA ASP A 454 5.69 -5.48 24.96
C ASP A 454 7.05 -6.19 24.83
N ALA A 455 7.05 -7.45 24.41
CA ALA A 455 8.25 -8.21 24.06
C ALA A 455 8.72 -7.98 22.60
N GLY A 456 8.09 -7.07 21.85
CA GLY A 456 8.51 -6.72 20.49
C GLY A 456 7.94 -7.62 19.39
N PHE A 457 6.94 -8.46 19.69
CA PHE A 457 6.19 -9.19 18.68
C PHE A 457 5.12 -8.31 18.06
N GLU A 458 4.87 -8.50 16.77
CA GLU A 458 3.85 -7.75 16.06
C GLU A 458 2.51 -8.48 16.07
N ILE A 459 1.42 -7.73 16.15
CA ILE A 459 0.06 -8.27 16.13
C ILE A 459 -0.62 -7.81 14.84
N GLY A 460 -1.14 -8.79 14.10
CA GLY A 460 -1.89 -8.61 12.86
C GLY A 460 -3.34 -9.10 12.98
N SER A 461 -4.13 -8.75 11.99
CA SER A 461 -5.55 -9.15 11.87
C SER A 461 -5.70 -10.40 10.99
N MET A 462 -6.66 -11.25 11.35
CA MET A 462 -7.14 -12.37 10.55
C MET A 462 -8.67 -12.29 10.38
N SER A 463 -9.14 -11.10 10.02
CA SER A 463 -10.56 -10.73 9.99
C SER A 463 -11.22 -10.71 11.38
N ALA A 464 -12.52 -10.39 11.44
CA ALA A 464 -13.25 -10.32 12.70
C ALA A 464 -13.67 -11.72 13.15
N THR A 465 -14.21 -12.51 12.22
CA THR A 465 -14.85 -13.82 12.48
C THR A 465 -14.30 -14.99 11.64
N TYR A 466 -13.19 -14.78 10.91
CA TYR A 466 -12.50 -15.77 10.06
C TYR A 466 -13.27 -16.24 8.82
N GLN A 467 -14.22 -15.44 8.31
CA GLN A 467 -14.99 -15.79 7.12
C GLN A 467 -14.14 -15.85 5.84
N PRO A 468 -14.50 -16.70 4.85
CA PRO A 468 -13.83 -16.74 3.56
C PRO A 468 -14.17 -15.49 2.73
N LEU A 469 -13.34 -14.44 2.84
CA LEU A 469 -13.63 -13.10 2.30
C LEU A 469 -13.95 -13.06 0.80
N THR A 470 -13.35 -13.94 0.00
CA THR A 470 -13.61 -14.00 -1.46
C THR A 470 -15.03 -14.44 -1.80
N GLY A 471 -15.76 -15.02 -0.85
CA GLY A 471 -17.17 -15.40 -1.00
C GLY A 471 -18.16 -14.43 -0.36
N LEU A 472 -17.69 -13.28 0.13
CA LEU A 472 -18.50 -12.26 0.78
C LEU A 472 -18.79 -11.09 -0.17
N SER A 473 -19.88 -10.36 0.09
CA SER A 473 -20.15 -9.09 -0.59
C SER A 473 -19.16 -8.00 -0.17
N PRO A 474 -18.97 -6.92 -0.96
CA PRO A 474 -18.12 -5.79 -0.58
C PRO A 474 -18.43 -5.23 0.82
N THR A 475 -19.70 -5.14 1.18
CA THR A 475 -20.15 -4.69 2.52
C THR A 475 -19.65 -5.61 3.63
N GLU A 476 -19.80 -6.92 3.45
CA GLU A 476 -19.39 -7.92 4.45
C GLU A 476 -17.86 -7.98 4.58
N ILE A 477 -17.12 -7.87 3.47
CA ILE A 477 -15.64 -7.77 3.48
C ILE A 477 -15.19 -6.56 4.31
N VAL A 478 -15.83 -5.40 4.09
CA VAL A 478 -15.48 -4.17 4.80
C VAL A 478 -15.82 -4.25 6.27
N ARG A 479 -16.97 -4.83 6.64
CA ARG A 479 -17.33 -5.06 8.05
C ARG A 479 -16.32 -5.95 8.76
N GLU A 480 -15.96 -7.09 8.14
CA GLU A 480 -14.96 -8.02 8.69
C GLU A 480 -13.61 -7.33 8.92
N GLY A 481 -13.13 -6.58 7.93
CA GLY A 481 -11.84 -5.89 8.02
C GLY A 481 -11.83 -4.74 9.02
N ALA A 482 -12.82 -3.85 8.95
CA ALA A 482 -12.90 -2.63 9.77
C ALA A 482 -13.18 -2.95 11.24
N LYS A 483 -14.10 -3.88 11.52
CA LYS A 483 -14.39 -4.31 12.90
C LYS A 483 -13.17 -4.97 13.55
N SER A 484 -12.47 -5.83 12.80
CA SER A 484 -11.22 -6.45 13.28
C SER A 484 -10.17 -5.40 13.60
N ARG A 485 -9.98 -4.42 12.71
CA ARG A 485 -9.04 -3.31 12.90
C ARG A 485 -9.38 -2.51 14.15
N ALA A 486 -10.66 -2.17 14.34
CA ALA A 486 -11.15 -1.42 15.49
C ALA A 486 -10.89 -2.15 16.82
N ILE A 487 -11.27 -3.43 16.92
CA ILE A 487 -11.06 -4.26 18.12
C ILE A 487 -9.56 -4.33 18.45
N LEU A 488 -8.74 -4.66 17.47
CA LEU A 488 -7.30 -4.88 17.69
C LEU A 488 -6.58 -3.58 18.05
N GLN A 489 -6.81 -2.48 17.32
CA GLN A 489 -6.15 -1.20 17.61
C GLN A 489 -6.57 -0.65 18.97
N ARG A 490 -7.85 -0.78 19.35
CA ARG A 490 -8.34 -0.36 20.66
C ARG A 490 -7.63 -1.08 21.79
N GLY A 491 -7.51 -2.41 21.71
CA GLY A 491 -6.85 -3.17 22.78
C GLY A 491 -5.33 -3.02 22.79
N LEU A 492 -4.70 -2.84 21.62
CA LEU A 492 -3.24 -2.66 21.53
C LEU A 492 -2.77 -1.24 21.85
N GLY A 493 -3.62 -0.23 21.65
CA GLY A 493 -3.25 1.19 21.71
C GLY A 493 -2.26 1.62 20.61
N LYS A 494 -2.14 0.83 19.54
CA LYS A 494 -1.21 1.05 18.42
C LYS A 494 -1.88 0.65 17.08
N PRO A 495 -1.42 1.20 15.94
CA PRO A 495 -1.91 0.80 14.63
C PRO A 495 -1.69 -0.68 14.32
N VAL A 496 -2.65 -1.30 13.62
CA VAL A 496 -2.56 -2.67 13.12
C VAL A 496 -2.46 -2.61 11.60
N LYS A 497 -1.29 -2.97 11.07
CA LYS A 497 -0.96 -2.78 9.64
C LYS A 497 -1.05 -4.06 8.81
N CYS A 498 -1.01 -5.23 9.44
CA CYS A 498 -0.89 -6.51 8.77
C CYS A 498 -2.20 -7.29 8.81
N PHE A 499 -2.56 -7.88 7.68
CA PHE A 499 -3.75 -8.70 7.50
C PHE A 499 -3.36 -10.06 6.90
N ALA A 500 -3.80 -11.16 7.51
CA ALA A 500 -3.68 -12.49 6.94
C ALA A 500 -5.04 -12.96 6.45
N TYR A 501 -5.13 -13.27 5.16
CA TYR A 501 -6.39 -13.68 4.56
C TYR A 501 -6.80 -15.07 5.08
N PRO A 502 -8.03 -15.24 5.62
CA PRO A 502 -8.53 -16.56 6.00
C PRO A 502 -8.38 -17.56 4.86
N TYR A 503 -7.86 -18.74 5.18
CA TYR A 503 -7.54 -19.81 4.21
C TYR A 503 -6.49 -19.43 3.13
N GLY A 504 -5.87 -18.25 3.24
CA GLY A 504 -4.98 -17.70 2.22
C GLY A 504 -5.70 -17.20 0.96
N ASN A 505 -7.04 -17.13 0.96
CA ASN A 505 -7.84 -16.78 -0.21
C ASN A 505 -7.94 -15.26 -0.38
N VAL A 506 -7.53 -14.77 -1.54
CA VAL A 506 -7.54 -13.34 -1.85
C VAL A 506 -7.69 -13.11 -3.35
N ASP A 507 -8.46 -12.08 -3.72
CA ASP A 507 -8.61 -11.59 -5.09
C ASP A 507 -8.43 -10.06 -5.16
N GLU A 508 -8.57 -9.45 -6.34
CA GLU A 508 -8.39 -8.01 -6.51
C GLU A 508 -9.39 -7.18 -5.68
N ILE A 509 -10.62 -7.66 -5.50
CA ILE A 509 -11.68 -6.97 -4.77
C ILE A 509 -11.34 -6.94 -3.28
N VAL A 510 -11.03 -8.10 -2.71
CA VAL A 510 -10.64 -8.24 -1.31
C VAL A 510 -9.39 -7.40 -1.01
N LYS A 511 -8.37 -7.43 -1.88
CA LYS A 511 -7.18 -6.58 -1.70
C LYS A 511 -7.56 -5.11 -1.68
N HIS A 512 -8.29 -4.64 -2.68
CA HIS A 512 -8.65 -3.23 -2.80
C HIS A 512 -9.39 -2.73 -1.54
N LEU A 513 -10.40 -3.47 -1.07
CA LEU A 513 -11.17 -3.10 0.11
C LEU A 513 -10.33 -3.17 1.40
N ILE A 514 -9.55 -4.23 1.60
CA ILE A 514 -8.70 -4.37 2.80
C ILE A 514 -7.62 -3.28 2.87
N GLY A 515 -7.08 -2.86 1.72
CA GLY A 515 -6.19 -1.70 1.63
C GLY A 515 -6.88 -0.40 2.07
N ALA A 516 -8.07 -0.15 1.53
CA ALA A 516 -8.86 1.05 1.82
C ALA A 516 -9.34 1.14 3.28
N ILE A 517 -9.50 0.00 3.96
CA ILE A 517 -9.79 -0.06 5.41
C ILE A 517 -8.59 0.40 6.26
N GLY A 518 -7.39 0.51 5.67
CA GLY A 518 -6.19 1.02 6.32
C GLY A 518 -5.13 -0.05 6.65
N TYR A 519 -5.25 -1.26 6.10
CA TYR A 519 -4.17 -2.25 6.18
C TYR A 519 -3.09 -1.99 5.11
N THR A 520 -1.84 -2.07 5.52
CA THR A 520 -0.66 -1.83 4.68
C THR A 520 -0.15 -3.12 4.05
N TYR A 521 -0.21 -4.23 4.81
CA TYR A 521 0.32 -5.53 4.42
C TYR A 521 -0.77 -6.59 4.44
N GLY A 522 -0.78 -7.42 3.41
CA GLY A 522 -1.70 -8.54 3.24
C GLY A 522 -0.91 -9.79 2.91
N VAL A 523 -1.19 -10.89 3.60
CA VAL A 523 -0.47 -12.15 3.39
C VAL A 523 -1.40 -13.31 3.03
N SER A 524 -1.03 -14.04 1.99
CA SER A 524 -1.75 -15.20 1.45
C SER A 524 -0.90 -16.47 1.56
N TYR A 525 -1.46 -17.63 1.25
CA TYR A 525 -0.66 -18.87 1.14
C TYR A 525 -0.17 -19.06 -0.30
N GLY A 526 1.08 -19.47 -0.44
CA GLY A 526 1.69 -19.76 -1.73
C GLY A 526 2.91 -20.68 -1.61
N SER A 527 3.42 -21.12 -2.75
CA SER A 527 4.60 -21.99 -2.83
C SER A 527 5.90 -21.25 -3.17
N LYS A 528 5.85 -19.90 -3.29
CA LYS A 528 6.97 -19.05 -3.68
C LYS A 528 7.35 -18.12 -2.53
N PHE A 529 8.63 -17.74 -2.46
CA PHE A 529 9.07 -16.64 -1.60
C PHE A 529 8.53 -15.31 -2.12
N SER A 530 8.27 -14.37 -1.20
CA SER A 530 7.85 -13.03 -1.57
C SER A 530 8.99 -12.28 -2.24
N SER A 531 8.68 -11.44 -3.22
CA SER A 531 9.59 -10.64 -4.01
C SER A 531 9.20 -9.16 -4.00
N PHE A 532 10.07 -8.31 -4.54
CA PHE A 532 9.82 -6.87 -4.68
C PHE A 532 8.72 -6.48 -5.66
N ASP A 533 8.22 -7.44 -6.46
CA ASP A 533 7.16 -7.20 -7.44
C ASP A 533 5.79 -7.67 -6.95
N ASP A 534 5.74 -8.41 -5.83
CA ASP A 534 4.49 -8.77 -5.20
C ASP A 534 3.82 -7.55 -4.57
N SER A 535 2.50 -7.45 -4.73
CA SER A 535 1.68 -6.47 -4.02
C SER A 535 1.89 -6.58 -2.51
N LEU A 536 2.01 -5.45 -1.81
CA LEU A 536 2.08 -5.42 -0.34
C LEU A 536 0.87 -6.08 0.31
N LEU A 537 -0.28 -6.10 -0.38
CA LEU A 537 -1.51 -6.75 0.07
C LEU A 537 -1.68 -8.19 -0.38
N SER A 538 -0.67 -8.83 -0.98
CA SER A 538 -0.76 -10.27 -1.27
C SER A 538 0.63 -10.89 -1.32
N LEU A 539 1.34 -10.76 -0.21
CA LEU A 539 2.66 -11.37 -0.04
C LEU A 539 2.47 -12.87 0.21
N PRO A 540 3.06 -13.75 -0.64
CA PRO A 540 2.90 -15.18 -0.47
C PRO A 540 3.69 -15.68 0.74
N ARG A 541 3.05 -16.54 1.53
CA ARG A 541 3.67 -17.26 2.66
C ARG A 541 3.75 -18.74 2.40
N ILE A 542 4.82 -19.35 2.88
CA ILE A 542 4.98 -20.80 2.88
C ILE A 542 4.36 -21.35 4.15
N GLN A 543 3.29 -22.11 3.99
CA GLN A 543 2.67 -22.82 5.10
C GLN A 543 3.60 -23.93 5.59
N VAL A 544 3.95 -23.88 6.87
CA VAL A 544 4.73 -24.92 7.53
C VAL A 544 3.77 -25.87 8.22
N THR A 545 3.81 -27.13 7.83
CA THR A 545 2.96 -28.20 8.32
C THR A 545 3.82 -29.39 8.74
N ALA A 546 3.26 -30.33 9.48
CA ALA A 546 3.92 -31.59 9.80
C ALA A 546 4.42 -32.36 8.55
N LYS A 547 3.81 -32.14 7.37
CA LYS A 547 4.12 -32.88 6.14
C LYS A 547 5.32 -32.32 5.37
N ASN A 548 5.59 -31.02 5.48
CA ASN A 548 6.68 -30.35 4.75
C ASN A 548 7.78 -29.78 5.67
N LEU A 549 7.80 -30.22 6.94
CA LEU A 549 8.72 -29.80 8.01
C LEU A 549 10.20 -29.66 7.61
N TRP A 550 10.68 -30.52 6.72
CA TRP A 550 12.10 -30.62 6.31
C TRP A 550 12.33 -30.25 4.84
N GLN A 551 11.27 -29.97 4.08
CA GLN A 551 11.33 -29.71 2.64
C GLN A 551 11.42 -28.22 2.30
N LEU A 552 11.52 -27.35 3.32
CA LEU A 552 11.82 -25.93 3.12
C LEU A 552 13.29 -25.83 2.67
N SER A 553 13.54 -26.01 1.37
CA SER A 553 14.86 -25.82 0.77
C SER A 553 15.23 -24.34 0.82
N LEU A 554 15.78 -23.94 1.96
CA LEU A 554 16.36 -22.64 2.27
C LEU A 554 17.88 -22.62 2.14
#